data_AF-A0A970AZB6-F1
#
_entry.id   AF-A0A970AZB6-F1
#
_cell.length_a   1.000
_cell.length_b   1.000
_cell.length_c   1.000
_cell.angle_alpha   90.00
_cell.angle_beta   90.00
_cell.angle_gamma   90.00
#
_symmetry.space_group_name_H-M   'P 1'
#
loop_
_entity.id
_entity.type
_entity.pdbx_description
1 polymer ?
#
loop_
_entity_poly.entity_id
_entity_poly.type
_entity_poly.pdbx_seq_one_letter_code
_entity_poly.pdbx_strand_id
1 'polypeptide(L)' 'MQKALIIIGILILLVGLFWPLAKEIPLGRLPGDISVKGERYSFYFPIVTCIVISIIVSLFFKFFK' A
#
# COMPACT_ATOMS: atom_id res chain seq x y z
N MET A 1 -1.62 -18.08 17.13
CA MET A 1 -2.69 -18.36 16.14
C MET A 1 -3.77 -17.28 16.07
N GLN A 2 -4.48 -16.93 17.16
CA GLN A 2 -5.52 -15.88 17.13
C GLN A 2 -5.02 -14.51 16.60
N LYS A 3 -3.84 -14.04 17.04
CA LYS A 3 -3.25 -12.78 16.58
C LYS A 3 -3.02 -12.74 15.07
N ALA A 4 -2.56 -13.84 14.47
CA ALA A 4 -2.33 -13.94 13.04
C ALA A 4 -3.65 -13.87 12.25
N LEU A 5 -4.70 -14.55 12.72
CA LEU A 5 -6.03 -14.48 12.11
C LEU A 5 -6.62 -13.07 12.15
N ILE A 6 -6.44 -12.35 13.27
CA ILE A 6 -6.90 -10.95 13.40
C ILE A 6 -6.14 -10.05 12.40
N ILE A 7 -4.82 -10.19 12.28
CA ILE A 7 -4.01 -9.40 11.35
C ILE A 7 -4.42 -9.67 9.90
N ILE A 8 -4.56 -10.94 9.51
CA ILE A 8 -4.99 -11.31 8.16
C ILE A 8 -6.38 -10.73 7.88
N GLY A 9 -7.31 -10.81 8.83
CA GLY A 9 -8.64 -10.21 8.71
C GLY A 9 -8.59 -8.69 8.51
N ILE A 10 -7.78 -7.97 9.27
CA ILE A 10 -7.58 -6.52 9.11
C ILE A 10 -6.95 -6.20 7.75
N LEU A 11 -5.95 -6.99 7.32
CA LEU A 11 -5.26 -6.78 6.05
C LEU A 11 -6.21 -6.95 4.86
N ILE A 12 -7.05 -7.99 4.88
CA ILE A 12 -8.09 -8.22 3.88
C ILE A 12 -9.13 -7.10 3.90
N LEU A 13 -9.55 -6.63 5.08
CA LEU A 13 -10.48 -5.50 5.23
C LEU A 13 -9.92 -4.22 4.62
N LEU A 14 -8.66 -3.89 4.90
CA LEU A 14 -7.99 -2.72 4.34
C LEU A 14 -7.89 -2.83 2.82
N VAL A 15 -7.46 -3.98 2.29
CA VAL A 15 -7.38 -4.20 0.84
C VAL A 15 -8.75 -4.05 0.19
N GLY A 16 -9.81 -4.64 0.76
CA GLY A 16 -11.17 -4.53 0.25
C GLY A 16 -11.73 -3.09 0.31
N LEU A 17 -11.47 -2.36 1.40
CA LEU A 17 -11.92 -0.99 1.58
C LEU A 17 -11.25 -0.02 0.60
N PHE A 18 -9.95 -0.21 0.35
CA PHE A 18 -9.18 0.63 -0.58
C PHE A 18 -9.22 0.13 -2.03
N TRP A 19 -9.85 -1.02 -2.31
CA TRP A 19 -9.98 -1.58 -3.66
C TRP A 19 -10.66 -0.65 -4.68
N PRO A 20 -11.76 0.05 -4.36
CA PRO A 20 -12.40 0.98 -5.28
C PRO A 20 -11.48 2.16 -5.62
N LEU A 21 -10.76 2.67 -4.62
CA LEU A 21 -9.78 3.74 -4.79
C LEU A 21 -8.60 3.27 -5.65
N ALA A 22 -8.11 2.05 -5.42
CA ALA A 22 -7.05 1.43 -6.22
C ALA A 22 -7.46 1.14 -7.67
N LYS A 23 -8.77 0.97 -7.94
CA LYS A 23 -9.31 0.75 -9.29
C LYS A 23 -9.40 2.03 -10.11
N GLU A 24 -9.67 3.16 -9.46
CA GLU A 24 -9.71 4.49 -10.10
C GLU A 24 -8.33 5.11 -10.27
N ILE A 25 -7.37 4.68 -9.44
CA ILE A 25 -5.96 5.04 -9.59
C ILE A 25 -5.34 4.18 -10.69
N PRO A 26 -4.82 4.76 -11.80
CA PRO A 26 -4.00 3.99 -12.72
C PRO A 26 -2.82 3.43 -11.92
N LEU A 27 -2.72 2.09 -11.83
CA LEU A 27 -1.72 1.34 -11.07
C LEU A 27 -0.39 2.10 -11.02
N GLY A 28 -0.07 2.65 -9.85
CA GLY A 28 1.09 3.53 -9.65
C GLY A 28 0.81 5.03 -9.69
N ARG A 29 -0.34 5.51 -9.20
CA ARG A 29 -0.59 6.95 -8.94
C ARG A 29 -1.43 7.15 -7.69
N LEU A 30 -1.02 6.60 -6.54
CA LEU A 30 -1.70 7.00 -5.30
C LEU A 30 -1.57 8.52 -5.13
N PRO A 31 -2.59 9.21 -4.61
CA PRO A 31 -2.45 10.62 -4.25
C PRO A 31 -1.27 10.76 -3.27
N GLY A 32 -0.22 11.44 -3.71
CA GLY A 32 1.06 11.58 -2.99
C GLY A 32 2.23 10.79 -3.57
N ASP A 33 2.02 9.87 -4.51
CA ASP A 33 3.12 9.30 -5.31
C ASP A 33 3.56 10.30 -6.39
N ILE A 34 4.87 10.47 -6.53
CA ILE A 34 5.44 11.43 -7.49
C ILE A 34 5.53 10.75 -8.86
N SER A 35 4.67 11.16 -9.80
CA SER A 35 4.73 10.72 -11.20
C SER A 35 5.10 11.90 -12.09
N VAL A 36 6.34 11.93 -12.56
CA VAL A 36 6.82 12.92 -13.53
C VAL A 36 6.83 12.26 -14.92
N LYS A 37 5.96 12.71 -15.82
CA LYS A 37 5.96 12.29 -17.23
C LYS A 37 6.46 13.45 -18.11
N GLY A 38 7.59 13.26 -18.78
CA GLY A 38 8.07 14.09 -19.88
C GLY A 38 7.86 13.40 -21.23
N GLU A 39 8.12 14.10 -22.33
CA GLU A 39 7.88 13.61 -23.70
C GLU A 39 8.66 12.34 -24.07
N ARG A 40 9.79 12.07 -23.42
CA ARG A 40 10.65 10.89 -23.65
C ARG A 40 11.00 10.11 -22.39
N TYR A 41 10.51 10.52 -21.22
CA TYR A 41 10.85 9.88 -19.95
C TYR A 41 9.65 9.85 -18.99
N SER A 42 9.51 8.77 -18.25
CA SER A 42 8.53 8.65 -17.18
C SER A 42 9.25 8.21 -15.91
N PHE A 43 9.20 9.03 -14.88
CA PHE A 43 9.71 8.72 -13.55
C PHE A 43 8.54 8.56 -12.58
N TYR A 44 8.51 7.43 -11.88
CA TYR A 44 7.51 7.14 -10.86
C TYR A 44 8.20 6.83 -9.54
N PHE A 45 7.82 7.56 -8.49
CA PHE A 45 8.35 7.38 -7.15
C PHE A 45 7.22 7.11 -6.14
N PRO A 46 7.04 5.85 -5.74
CA PRO A 46 5.91 5.38 -4.92
C PRO A 46 6.10 5.66 -3.41
N ILE A 47 6.18 6.93 -3.00
CA ILE A 47 6.45 7.30 -1.59
C ILE A 47 5.38 6.73 -0.64
N VAL A 48 4.11 6.99 -0.95
CA VAL A 48 3.00 6.65 -0.06
C VAL A 48 2.87 5.14 0.02
N THR A 49 3.02 4.47 -1.11
CA THR A 49 3.00 3.00 -1.19
C THR A 49 4.11 2.38 -0.33
N CYS A 50 5.35 2.88 -0.43
CA CYS A 50 6.46 2.38 0.38
C CYS A 50 6.22 2.57 1.89
N ILE A 51 5.64 3.70 2.31
CA ILE A 51 5.31 3.97 3.71
C ILE A 51 4.24 2.99 4.21
N VAL A 52 3.16 2.79 3.44
CA VAL A 52 2.08 1.85 3.80
C VAL A 52 2.62 0.44 3.97
N ILE A 53 3.41 -0.04 3.01
CA ILE A 53 4.04 -1.36 3.07
C ILE A 53 4.95 -1.46 4.31
N SER A 54 5.76 -0.44 4.58
CA SER A 54 6.66 -0.41 5.73
C SER A 54 5.90 -0.51 7.06
N ILE A 55 4.78 0.22 7.21
CA ILE A 55 3.94 0.17 8.40
C ILE A 55 3.33 -1.22 8.59
N ILE A 56 2.79 -1.81 7.52
CA ILE A 56 2.20 -3.16 7.55
C ILE A 56 3.24 -4.19 7.98
N VAL A 57 4.42 -4.18 7.35
CA VAL A 57 5.52 -5.11 7.65
C VAL A 57 6.04 -4.89 9.07
N SER A 58 6.18 -3.64 9.52
CA SER A 58 6.63 -3.31 10.88
C SER A 58 5.64 -3.80 11.94
N LEU A 59 4.33 -3.59 11.73
CA LEU A 59 3.28 -4.09 12.61
C LEU A 59 3.28 -5.62 12.64
N PHE A 60 3.44 -6.26 11.49
CA PHE A 60 3.58 -7.71 11.39
C PHE A 60 4.75 -8.19 12.27
N PHE A 61 5.98 -7.71 12.01
CA PHE A 61 7.15 -8.13 12.80
C PHE A 61 7.03 -7.83 14.30
N LYS A 62 6.44 -6.69 14.68
CA LYS A 62 6.23 -6.33 16.09
C LYS A 62 5.28 -7.28 16.83
N PHE A 63 4.32 -7.89 16.13
CA PHE A 63 3.37 -8.84 16.71
C PHE A 63 3.84 -10.30 16.69
N PHE A 64 4.82 -10.64 15.84
CA PHE A 64 5.45 -11.97 15.78
C PHE A 64 6.66 -12.11 16.72
N LYS A 65 7.17 -11.00 17.26
CA LYS A 65 8.07 -10.98 18.41
C LYS A 65 7.27 -11.08 19.71
#